data_AF-A0A2N8U7K2-F1
#
_entry.id   AF-A0A2N8U7K2-F1
#
_cell.length_a   1.000
_cell.length_b   1.000
_cell.length_c   1.000
_cell.angle_alpha   90.00
_cell.angle_beta   90.00
_cell.angle_gamma   90.00
#
_symmetry.space_group_name_H-M   'P 1'
#
loop_
_entity.id
_entity.type
_entity.pdbx_description
1 polymer ?
#
loop_
_entity_poly.entity_id
_entity_poly.type
_entity_poly.pdbx_seq_one_letter_code
_entity_poly.pdbx_strand_id
1 'polypeptide(L)'
;MMLKFSLLPVLVSALALVSRPSTAAPSAVGGFVPAGQDSRPVVRATAEGKLQDSLLNERGELLNDARIVLESRQNPGFAYGSQKVRGVNIGGWLVAEPWITPSLFDNTGDSRVIDEWTFGQYASNAYDRLQRHWATFYTEADFAQIAGAGLNHVRIPIGYWAFDTSAGEPYVRSNQGDWLERAIQWSRKYGLKVIIDLHGAPGSQNGFDNSGRKGSASWPNDQRNADRAIAVISGIAARYAKYDGTVTSIELLNEPAGYLGGNMMDFTKSYYLRGYSSARSKFGNAAIMIHDGFMGLQYWNGVAQPPQYQQVLLDTHIYQVFSPQEVARSDDERLNAYCGMANGLASSNKNLWTVVGEWSNAPTDCAKYLNGRGVGARYDGSFGQGSWYVGSCNGKTGDGSNFSAAYKSTLQKMFETQISVYERASGWIFWTWKTEQAADWDYQRGLRYGWITRNLNSRPNARC
;
A
#
# COMPACT_ATOMS: atom_id res chain seq x y z
N MET A 1 -34.25 73.77 6.38
CA MET A 1 -33.07 73.65 7.26
C MET A 1 -33.44 72.75 8.43
N MET A 2 -32.71 71.63 8.54
CA MET A 2 -32.62 70.62 9.62
C MET A 2 -33.60 70.64 10.80
N LEU A 3 -34.23 69.50 11.06
CA LEU A 3 -34.41 68.84 12.37
C LEU A 3 -35.06 67.46 12.10
N LYS A 4 -34.35 66.34 12.28
CA LYS A 4 -34.21 65.51 13.50
C LYS A 4 -35.37 64.50 13.73
N PHE A 5 -34.94 63.24 13.87
CA PHE A 5 -35.51 62.10 14.62
C PHE A 5 -36.65 61.22 14.04
N SER A 6 -36.23 59.95 13.81
CA SER A 6 -36.84 58.67 14.21
C SER A 6 -38.26 58.28 13.73
N LEU A 7 -38.37 57.11 13.07
CA LEU A 7 -39.02 55.87 13.56
C LEU A 7 -39.27 54.87 12.41
N LEU A 8 -38.87 53.60 12.62
CA LEU A 8 -39.46 52.39 12.02
C LEU A 8 -40.81 52.09 12.75
N PRO A 9 -41.67 51.08 12.42
CA PRO A 9 -41.47 49.86 11.59
C PRO A 9 -42.72 49.35 10.77
N VAL A 10 -42.62 48.12 10.21
CA VAL A 10 -43.64 47.02 10.09
C VAL A 10 -44.22 46.64 8.70
N LEU A 11 -43.89 45.38 8.28
CA LEU A 11 -44.64 44.24 7.64
C LEU A 11 -45.80 44.47 6.63
N VAL A 12 -46.23 43.58 5.71
CA VAL A 12 -45.85 42.29 5.02
C VAL A 12 -47.01 41.97 4.03
N SER A 13 -46.74 41.24 2.93
CA SER A 13 -47.67 40.44 2.07
C SER A 13 -48.64 41.19 1.11
N ALA A 14 -49.01 40.72 -0.09
CA ALA A 14 -48.76 39.47 -0.82
C ALA A 14 -49.20 39.57 -2.33
N LEU A 15 -48.51 38.78 -3.16
CA LEU A 15 -48.94 37.94 -4.32
C LEU A 15 -49.69 38.45 -5.59
N ALA A 16 -49.21 37.85 -6.70
CA ALA A 16 -49.86 37.38 -7.95
C ALA A 16 -50.03 38.39 -9.12
N LEU A 17 -49.37 38.27 -10.29
CA LEU A 17 -49.23 37.24 -11.36
C LEU A 17 -50.11 37.58 -12.58
N VAL A 18 -49.51 37.76 -13.78
CA VAL A 18 -49.98 37.18 -15.07
C VAL A 18 -48.81 36.99 -16.06
N SER A 19 -48.48 35.71 -16.26
CA SER A 19 -47.87 34.97 -17.39
C SER A 19 -47.74 35.56 -18.81
N ARG A 20 -46.61 35.25 -19.47
CA ARG A 20 -46.54 34.64 -20.82
C ARG A 20 -45.34 33.67 -20.90
N PRO A 21 -45.46 32.50 -21.57
CA PRO A 21 -44.38 31.52 -21.68
C PRO A 21 -43.55 31.78 -22.95
N SER A 22 -42.23 31.89 -22.81
CA SER A 22 -41.30 31.63 -23.92
C SER A 22 -40.58 30.33 -23.65
N THR A 23 -40.98 29.28 -24.35
CA THR A 23 -40.23 28.04 -24.49
C THR A 23 -38.90 28.34 -25.19
N ALA A 24 -37.84 28.59 -24.43
CA ALA A 24 -36.49 28.36 -24.92
C ALA A 24 -36.18 26.90 -24.62
N ALA A 25 -36.03 26.10 -25.68
CA ALA A 25 -35.56 24.72 -25.54
C ALA A 25 -34.22 24.73 -24.78
N PRO A 26 -33.95 23.75 -23.89
CA PRO A 26 -32.59 23.56 -23.40
C PRO A 26 -31.73 23.33 -24.63
N SER A 27 -30.72 24.19 -24.85
CA SER A 27 -29.72 23.93 -25.87
C SER A 27 -29.18 22.54 -25.61
N ALA A 28 -29.08 21.72 -26.67
CA ALA A 28 -28.49 20.40 -26.58
C ALA A 28 -27.21 20.49 -25.74
N VAL A 29 -27.16 19.72 -24.66
CA VAL A 29 -25.91 19.50 -23.91
C VAL A 29 -24.91 19.07 -24.96
N GLY A 30 -23.94 19.95 -25.24
CA GLY A 30 -22.88 19.68 -26.21
C GLY A 30 -22.29 18.32 -25.89
N GLY A 31 -22.18 17.48 -26.93
CA GLY A 31 -21.69 16.12 -26.79
C GLY A 31 -20.41 16.09 -25.96
N PHE A 32 -20.28 15.07 -25.12
CA PHE A 32 -19.10 14.83 -24.30
C PHE A 32 -17.83 14.91 -25.16
N VAL A 33 -17.01 15.95 -24.95
CA VAL A 33 -15.73 16.11 -25.65
C VAL A 33 -14.71 15.20 -24.94
N PRO A 34 -14.10 14.22 -25.63
CA PRO A 34 -13.09 13.35 -25.04
C PRO A 34 -11.95 14.17 -24.43
N ALA A 35 -11.44 13.73 -23.28
CA ALA A 35 -10.30 14.35 -22.63
C ALA A 35 -9.09 14.42 -23.59
N GLY A 36 -8.71 15.64 -23.99
CA GLY A 36 -7.60 15.89 -24.92
C GLY A 36 -7.91 16.77 -26.14
N GLN A 37 -9.18 17.09 -26.43
CA GLN A 37 -9.57 17.93 -27.58
C GLN A 37 -10.26 19.27 -27.24
N ASP A 38 -10.39 19.62 -25.96
CA ASP A 38 -11.00 20.90 -25.51
C ASP A 38 -9.92 21.99 -25.32
N SER A 39 -9.85 22.93 -26.26
CA SER A 39 -8.89 24.04 -26.33
C SER A 39 -9.30 25.31 -25.58
N ARG A 40 -10.43 25.32 -24.87
CA ARG A 40 -10.90 26.49 -24.12
C ARG A 40 -9.94 26.87 -22.98
N PRO A 41 -9.79 28.17 -22.66
CA PRO A 41 -8.98 28.63 -21.53
C PRO A 41 -9.44 28.02 -20.19
N VAL A 42 -8.49 27.74 -19.30
CA VAL A 42 -8.76 27.16 -17.99
C VAL A 42 -8.56 28.21 -16.91
N VAL A 43 -9.55 28.34 -16.02
CA VAL A 43 -9.45 29.16 -14.81
C VAL A 43 -9.63 28.23 -13.61
N ARG A 44 -8.62 28.16 -12.74
CA ARG A 44 -8.68 27.35 -11.52
C ARG A 44 -9.46 28.04 -10.41
N ALA A 45 -10.21 27.24 -9.65
CA ALA A 45 -10.91 27.68 -8.44
C ALA A 45 -10.70 26.68 -7.29
N THR A 46 -10.67 27.16 -6.04
CA THR A 46 -10.66 26.30 -4.86
C THR A 46 -11.98 25.52 -4.72
N ALA A 47 -12.01 24.53 -3.83
CA ALA A 47 -13.23 23.77 -3.53
C ALA A 47 -14.36 24.64 -2.95
N GLU A 48 -14.02 25.81 -2.40
CA GLU A 48 -14.94 26.83 -1.90
C GLU A 48 -15.32 27.85 -2.99
N GLY A 49 -14.91 27.62 -4.24
CA GLY A 49 -15.24 28.45 -5.40
C GLY A 49 -14.38 29.71 -5.55
N LYS A 50 -13.26 29.83 -4.80
CA LYS A 50 -12.39 31.00 -4.92
C LYS A 50 -11.45 30.86 -6.11
N LEU A 51 -11.50 31.80 -7.06
CA LEU A 51 -10.63 31.80 -8.23
C LEU A 51 -9.15 31.96 -7.83
N GLN A 52 -8.30 31.12 -8.41
CA GLN A 52 -6.85 31.11 -8.21
C GLN A 52 -6.10 31.67 -9.42
N ASP A 53 -6.70 31.58 -10.60
CA ASP A 53 -6.18 32.19 -11.82
C ASP A 53 -6.93 33.48 -12.15
N SER A 54 -6.27 34.38 -12.87
CA SER A 54 -6.89 35.58 -13.42
C SER A 54 -7.95 35.21 -14.45
N LEU A 55 -9.09 35.91 -14.42
CA LEU A 55 -10.08 35.87 -15.50
C LEU A 55 -9.64 36.65 -16.73
N LEU A 56 -8.47 37.29 -16.68
CA LEU A 56 -7.96 38.15 -17.74
C LEU A 56 -6.75 37.50 -18.43
N ASN A 57 -6.67 37.67 -19.76
CA ASN A 57 -5.50 37.31 -20.55
C ASN A 57 -4.34 38.31 -20.36
N GLU A 58 -3.21 38.06 -21.03
CA GLU A 58 -2.00 38.90 -20.96
C GLU A 58 -2.21 40.35 -21.44
N ARG A 59 -3.32 40.64 -22.12
CA ARG A 59 -3.70 41.97 -22.59
C ARG A 59 -4.73 42.66 -21.68
N GLY A 60 -5.14 42.00 -20.58
CA GLY A 60 -6.12 42.52 -19.62
C GLY A 60 -7.58 42.33 -20.04
N GLU A 61 -7.86 41.47 -21.02
CA GLU A 61 -9.21 41.20 -21.52
C GLU A 61 -9.79 39.93 -20.89
N LEU A 62 -11.10 39.87 -20.67
CA LEU A 62 -11.78 38.70 -20.12
C LEU A 62 -11.59 37.46 -21.00
N LEU A 63 -11.26 36.33 -20.37
CA LEU A 63 -11.18 35.03 -21.02
C LEU A 63 -12.59 34.56 -21.42
N ASN A 64 -12.88 34.57 -22.72
CA ASN A 64 -14.16 34.11 -23.25
C ASN A 64 -14.27 32.57 -23.18
N ASP A 65 -15.45 32.10 -22.76
CA ASP A 65 -15.82 30.68 -22.71
C ASP A 65 -14.84 29.81 -21.89
N ALA A 66 -14.21 30.43 -20.88
CA ALA A 66 -13.26 29.75 -20.00
C ALA A 66 -13.97 28.70 -19.15
N ARG A 67 -13.38 27.50 -19.08
CA ARG A 67 -13.84 26.48 -18.15
C ARG A 67 -13.30 26.79 -16.75
N ILE A 68 -14.22 26.93 -15.79
CA ILE A 68 -13.85 26.94 -14.38
C ILE A 68 -13.63 25.50 -13.98
N VAL A 69 -12.37 25.15 -13.77
CA VAL A 69 -12.00 23.89 -13.18
C VAL A 69 -11.86 24.17 -11.70
N LEU A 70 -12.82 23.69 -10.90
CA LEU A 70 -12.53 23.44 -9.49
C LEU A 70 -11.29 22.58 -9.50
N GLU A 71 -10.18 23.00 -8.89
CA GLU A 71 -9.01 22.14 -8.76
C GLU A 71 -9.57 20.80 -8.29
N SER A 72 -9.46 19.78 -9.15
CA SER A 72 -9.82 18.43 -8.77
C SER A 72 -8.95 18.20 -7.56
N ARG A 73 -9.59 18.19 -6.39
CA ARG A 73 -8.92 17.86 -5.14
C ARG A 73 -8.09 16.63 -5.48
N GLN A 74 -6.78 16.78 -5.33
CA GLN A 74 -5.86 15.67 -5.27
C GLN A 74 -5.55 15.02 -6.62
N ASN A 75 -4.44 15.43 -7.21
CA ASN A 75 -3.72 14.64 -8.19
C ASN A 75 -2.59 13.96 -7.41
N PRO A 76 -2.72 12.69 -6.99
CA PRO A 76 -1.58 12.00 -6.42
C PRO A 76 -0.48 12.07 -7.48
N GLY A 77 0.79 12.06 -7.09
CA GLY A 77 1.90 12.01 -8.06
C GLY A 77 1.86 10.84 -9.05
N PHE A 78 0.84 9.98 -8.97
CA PHE A 78 0.52 8.85 -9.83
C PHE A 78 -1.00 8.75 -10.06
N ALA A 79 -1.43 8.52 -11.30
CA ALA A 79 -2.85 8.45 -11.66
C ALA A 79 -3.44 7.04 -11.39
N TYR A 80 -3.66 6.71 -10.11
CA TYR A 80 -4.29 5.45 -9.70
C TYR A 80 -5.61 5.20 -10.43
N GLY A 81 -5.91 3.93 -10.72
CA GLY A 81 -7.07 3.51 -11.52
C GLY A 81 -6.89 3.63 -13.04
N SER A 82 -5.98 4.48 -13.53
CA SER A 82 -5.69 4.64 -14.97
C SER A 82 -4.31 4.12 -15.37
N GLN A 83 -3.31 4.31 -14.53
CA GLN A 83 -1.97 3.74 -14.70
C GLN A 83 -1.79 2.53 -13.79
N LYS A 84 -1.06 1.52 -14.27
CA LYS A 84 -0.78 0.31 -13.50
C LYS A 84 0.38 0.51 -12.54
N VAL A 85 0.13 0.24 -11.26
CA VAL A 85 1.16 0.08 -10.23
C VAL A 85 1.97 -1.17 -10.56
N ARG A 86 3.29 -1.00 -10.66
CA ARG A 86 4.26 -2.08 -10.87
C ARG A 86 5.42 -1.81 -9.92
N GLY A 87 5.40 -2.45 -8.76
CA GLY A 87 6.35 -2.13 -7.70
C GLY A 87 6.92 -3.33 -6.99
N VAL A 88 7.76 -3.03 -6.00
CA VAL A 88 8.33 -3.98 -5.05
C VAL A 88 8.23 -3.44 -3.63
N ASN A 89 8.09 -4.32 -2.66
CA ASN A 89 8.20 -3.98 -1.25
C ASN A 89 9.67 -3.83 -0.86
N ILE A 90 9.97 -2.86 0.00
CA ILE A 90 11.25 -2.67 0.68
C ILE A 90 11.18 -3.42 2.04
N GLY A 91 10.91 -4.72 1.96
CA GLY A 91 10.64 -5.60 3.09
C GLY A 91 11.91 -5.92 3.88
N GLY A 92 11.74 -6.29 5.16
CA GLY A 92 12.85 -6.64 6.06
C GLY A 92 13.81 -5.50 6.41
N TRP A 93 13.49 -4.23 6.11
CA TRP A 93 14.37 -3.08 6.35
C TRP A 93 14.03 -2.29 7.62
N LEU A 94 12.96 -1.48 7.59
CA LEU A 94 12.54 -0.65 8.74
C LEU A 94 11.55 -1.39 9.65
N VAL A 95 11.15 -2.59 9.25
CA VAL A 95 10.66 -3.66 10.11
C VAL A 95 11.49 -4.89 9.79
N ALA A 96 12.15 -5.44 10.79
CA ALA A 96 13.05 -6.57 10.61
C ALA A 96 12.27 -7.89 10.63
N GLU A 97 12.45 -8.70 9.58
CA GLU A 97 11.84 -10.02 9.47
C GLU A 97 12.93 -11.12 9.42
N PRO A 98 12.86 -12.13 10.31
CA PRO A 98 13.88 -13.18 10.39
C PRO A 98 14.11 -13.96 9.10
N TRP A 99 13.09 -14.08 8.25
CA TRP A 99 13.19 -14.88 7.03
C TRP A 99 13.79 -14.11 5.86
N ILE A 100 13.62 -12.78 5.84
CA ILE A 100 14.23 -11.89 4.84
C ILE A 100 15.71 -11.70 5.18
N THR A 101 16.02 -11.47 6.46
CA THR A 101 17.38 -11.18 6.97
C THR A 101 17.79 -12.14 8.10
N PRO A 102 17.90 -13.46 7.84
CA PRO A 102 18.28 -14.43 8.85
C PRO A 102 19.61 -14.07 9.54
N SER A 103 20.58 -13.46 8.85
CA SER A 103 21.84 -13.03 9.46
C SER A 103 21.66 -11.99 10.57
N LEU A 104 20.57 -11.20 10.55
CA LEU A 104 20.23 -10.26 11.60
C LEU A 104 19.71 -10.97 12.86
N PHE A 105 19.05 -12.12 12.73
CA PHE A 105 18.45 -12.86 13.85
C PHE A 105 19.27 -14.09 14.29
N ASP A 106 20.19 -14.54 13.43
CA ASP A 106 21.18 -15.55 13.76
C ASP A 106 22.23 -14.98 14.72
N ASN A 107 22.89 -15.87 15.47
CA ASN A 107 23.99 -15.55 16.38
C ASN A 107 23.69 -14.43 17.40
N THR A 108 22.42 -14.24 17.77
CA THR A 108 22.01 -13.32 18.85
C THR A 108 22.44 -13.77 20.24
N GLY A 109 22.85 -15.04 20.38
CA GLY A 109 23.11 -15.67 21.68
C GLY A 109 21.84 -16.06 22.45
N ASP A 110 20.66 -15.78 21.90
CA ASP A 110 19.37 -16.05 22.55
C ASP A 110 18.32 -16.53 21.53
N SER A 111 17.79 -17.73 21.75
CA SER A 111 16.79 -18.36 20.89
C SER A 111 15.39 -17.73 21.02
N ARG A 112 15.15 -16.93 22.07
CA ARG A 112 13.88 -16.21 22.27
C ARG A 112 13.70 -15.03 21.31
N VAL A 113 14.77 -14.61 20.63
CA VAL A 113 14.74 -13.52 19.63
C VAL A 113 14.08 -14.01 18.34
N ILE A 114 12.78 -13.80 18.17
CA ILE A 114 11.98 -14.31 17.06
C ILE A 114 11.32 -13.22 16.21
N ASP A 115 11.38 -11.97 16.66
CA ASP A 115 10.79 -10.77 16.05
C ASP A 115 11.52 -9.53 16.59
N GLU A 116 11.19 -8.33 16.12
CA GLU A 116 11.88 -7.09 16.52
C GLU A 116 11.62 -6.71 18.00
N TRP A 117 10.48 -7.10 18.58
CA TRP A 117 10.19 -6.94 20.01
C TRP A 117 11.19 -7.72 20.87
N THR A 118 11.28 -9.03 20.64
CA THR A 118 12.20 -9.90 21.37
C THR A 118 13.65 -9.63 21.02
N PHE A 119 13.93 -9.09 19.83
CA PHE A 119 15.24 -8.57 19.46
C PHE A 119 15.68 -7.45 20.39
N GLY A 120 14.86 -6.41 20.54
CA GLY A 120 15.15 -5.31 21.47
C GLY A 120 15.20 -5.76 22.94
N GLN A 121 14.47 -6.82 23.29
CA GLN A 121 14.41 -7.34 24.66
C GLN A 121 15.62 -8.18 25.05
N TYR A 122 16.13 -9.02 24.14
CA TYR A 122 17.09 -10.07 24.47
C TYR A 122 18.42 -9.98 23.72
N ALA A 123 18.49 -9.27 22.58
CA ALA A 123 19.75 -9.09 21.88
C ALA A 123 20.59 -8.00 22.56
N SER A 124 21.73 -8.38 23.14
CA SER A 124 22.62 -7.48 23.89
C SER A 124 23.19 -6.32 23.07
N ASN A 125 23.22 -6.44 21.74
CA ASN A 125 23.72 -5.45 20.79
C ASN A 125 22.65 -5.01 19.78
N ALA A 126 21.38 -4.99 20.19
CA ALA A 126 20.25 -4.70 19.31
C ALA A 126 20.43 -3.39 18.53
N TYR A 127 20.83 -2.31 19.23
CA TYR A 127 21.03 -0.98 18.64
C TYR A 127 22.05 -1.00 17.50
N ASP A 128 23.27 -1.52 17.75
CA ASP A 128 24.34 -1.52 16.76
C ASP A 128 24.05 -2.41 15.56
N ARG A 129 23.35 -3.54 15.78
CA ARG A 129 22.93 -4.43 14.68
C ARG A 129 21.90 -3.76 13.79
N LEU A 130 20.89 -3.11 14.38
CA LEU A 130 19.85 -2.42 13.62
C LEU A 130 20.38 -1.15 12.93
N GLN A 131 21.25 -0.35 13.56
CA GLN A 131 21.91 0.78 12.89
C GLN A 131 22.69 0.33 11.65
N ARG A 132 23.49 -0.72 11.78
CA ARG A 132 24.24 -1.29 10.63
C ARG A 132 23.29 -1.81 9.56
N HIS A 133 22.26 -2.57 9.96
CA HIS A 133 21.24 -3.10 9.06
C HIS A 133 20.54 -1.99 8.26
N TRP A 134 20.06 -0.94 8.92
CA TRP A 134 19.41 0.18 8.25
C TRP A 134 20.34 0.89 7.27
N ALA A 135 21.64 0.99 7.60
CA ALA A 135 22.62 1.65 6.76
C ALA A 135 23.10 0.84 5.55
N THR A 136 22.99 -0.50 5.58
CA THR A 136 23.59 -1.36 4.55
C THR A 136 22.60 -2.24 3.81
N PHE A 137 21.44 -2.56 4.39
CA PHE A 137 20.52 -3.49 3.77
C PHE A 137 19.86 -2.88 2.55
N TYR A 138 19.36 -1.64 2.58
CA TYR A 138 18.96 -0.91 1.36
C TYR A 138 19.81 0.34 1.19
N THR A 139 20.18 0.59 -0.07
CA THR A 139 21.00 1.73 -0.48
C THR A 139 20.39 2.42 -1.69
N GLU A 140 20.90 3.59 -2.06
CA GLU A 140 20.49 4.30 -3.28
C GLU A 140 20.60 3.42 -4.54
N ALA A 141 21.63 2.55 -4.60
CA ALA A 141 21.85 1.65 -5.73
C ALA A 141 20.70 0.65 -5.92
N ASP A 142 20.00 0.27 -4.86
CA ASP A 142 18.80 -0.57 -4.96
C ASP A 142 17.67 0.16 -5.67
N PHE A 143 17.42 1.43 -5.31
CA PHE A 143 16.36 2.24 -5.93
C PHE A 143 16.67 2.54 -7.41
N ALA A 144 17.94 2.76 -7.75
CA ALA A 144 18.38 2.86 -9.14
C ALA A 144 18.07 1.57 -9.94
N GLN A 145 18.33 0.40 -9.34
CA GLN A 145 18.06 -0.90 -9.96
C GLN A 145 16.56 -1.20 -10.09
N ILE A 146 15.76 -0.82 -9.08
CA ILE A 146 14.29 -0.94 -9.12
C ILE A 146 13.74 -0.14 -10.29
N ALA A 147 14.14 1.13 -10.44
CA ALA A 147 13.75 1.94 -11.59
C ALA A 147 14.27 1.35 -12.92
N GLY A 148 15.53 0.90 -12.95
CA GLY A 148 16.13 0.24 -14.11
C GLY A 148 15.50 -1.11 -14.50
N ALA A 149 14.70 -1.71 -13.61
CA ALA A 149 13.88 -2.89 -13.90
C ALA A 149 12.53 -2.52 -14.56
N GLY A 150 12.24 -1.23 -14.76
CA GLY A 150 10.98 -0.74 -15.32
C GLY A 150 9.84 -0.66 -14.31
N LEU A 151 10.15 -0.73 -13.01
CA LEU A 151 9.19 -0.55 -11.93
C LEU A 151 8.94 0.94 -11.67
N ASN A 152 7.74 1.26 -11.18
CA ASN A 152 7.31 2.64 -10.92
C ASN A 152 6.97 2.91 -9.44
N HIS A 153 6.89 1.88 -8.60
CA HIS A 153 6.55 2.02 -7.18
C HIS A 153 7.50 1.26 -6.26
N VAL A 154 7.63 1.78 -5.05
CA VAL A 154 8.12 1.06 -3.87
C VAL A 154 7.12 1.21 -2.73
N ARG A 155 6.82 0.11 -2.03
CA ARG A 155 6.09 0.13 -0.76
C ARG A 155 7.10 -0.07 0.36
N ILE A 156 7.08 0.81 1.36
CA ILE A 156 8.08 0.84 2.43
C ILE A 156 7.39 0.57 3.77
N PRO A 157 7.45 -0.68 4.26
CA PRO A 157 7.04 -1.05 5.61
C PRO A 157 7.81 -0.25 6.67
N ILE A 158 7.10 0.34 7.64
CA ILE A 158 7.69 0.96 8.82
C ILE A 158 6.83 0.68 10.06
N GLY A 159 7.46 0.27 11.16
CA GLY A 159 6.78 0.01 12.42
C GLY A 159 6.45 1.29 13.18
N TYR A 160 5.36 1.30 13.96
CA TYR A 160 4.99 2.46 14.78
C TYR A 160 6.12 2.91 15.73
N TRP A 161 6.96 1.97 16.18
CA TRP A 161 8.09 2.22 17.09
C TRP A 161 9.17 3.13 16.52
N ALA A 162 9.19 3.36 15.21
CA ALA A 162 10.02 4.40 14.59
C ALA A 162 9.66 5.81 15.09
N PHE A 163 8.41 6.03 15.49
CA PHE A 163 7.86 7.34 15.83
C PHE A 163 7.28 7.42 17.25
N ASP A 164 6.90 6.29 17.84
CA ASP A 164 6.27 6.26 19.15
C ASP A 164 6.61 4.97 19.90
N THR A 165 7.07 5.09 21.14
CA THR A 165 7.29 3.97 22.06
C THR A 165 6.84 4.36 23.46
N SER A 166 6.27 3.41 24.19
CA SER A 166 5.83 3.56 25.58
C SER A 166 6.73 2.76 26.53
N ALA A 167 6.67 3.06 27.82
CA ALA A 167 7.41 2.32 28.84
C ALA A 167 7.08 0.81 28.75
N GLY A 168 8.12 -0.03 28.72
CA GLY A 168 7.99 -1.48 28.58
C GLY A 168 8.00 -2.00 27.14
N GLU A 169 8.00 -1.14 26.13
CA GLU A 169 8.21 -1.54 24.74
C GLU A 169 9.72 -1.58 24.43
N PRO A 170 10.31 -2.75 24.15
CA PRO A 170 11.76 -2.92 24.08
C PRO A 170 12.36 -2.52 22.72
N TYR A 171 11.56 -1.99 21.80
CA TYR A 171 12.02 -1.63 20.45
C TYR A 171 13.20 -0.65 20.48
N VAL A 172 14.13 -0.84 19.55
CA VAL A 172 15.17 0.15 19.28
C VAL A 172 14.55 1.31 18.50
N ARG A 173 14.21 2.40 19.18
CA ARG A 173 13.78 3.64 18.53
C ARG A 173 14.98 4.56 18.30
N SER A 174 15.23 4.93 17.04
CA SER A 174 16.37 5.77 16.64
C SER A 174 15.99 6.63 15.42
N ASN A 175 16.66 6.44 14.29
CA ASN A 175 16.62 7.26 13.08
C ASN A 175 15.89 6.59 11.91
N GLN A 176 14.99 5.63 12.16
CA GLN A 176 14.24 4.95 11.08
C GLN A 176 13.47 5.93 10.19
N GLY A 177 12.89 6.99 10.77
CA GLY A 177 12.24 8.06 10.00
C GLY A 177 13.21 8.78 9.06
N ASP A 178 14.47 8.94 9.43
CA ASP A 178 15.48 9.55 8.56
C ASP A 178 15.93 8.59 7.44
N TRP A 179 15.89 7.28 7.67
CA TRP A 179 16.12 6.27 6.63
C TRP A 179 14.96 6.20 5.64
N LEU A 180 13.72 6.26 6.12
CA LEU A 180 12.53 6.42 5.27
C LEU A 180 12.64 7.69 4.41
N GLU A 181 13.06 8.81 5.00
CA GLU A 181 13.26 10.06 4.27
C GLU A 181 14.32 9.93 3.16
N ARG A 182 15.45 9.26 3.43
CA ARG A 182 16.47 8.96 2.42
C ARG A 182 15.92 8.10 1.28
N ALA A 183 15.14 7.05 1.59
CA ALA A 183 14.50 6.23 0.58
C ALA A 183 13.52 7.03 -0.29
N ILE A 184 12.75 7.94 0.29
CA ILE A 184 11.87 8.85 -0.48
C ILE A 184 12.70 9.74 -1.42
N GLN A 185 13.85 10.25 -0.96
CA GLN A 185 14.75 11.07 -1.79
C GLN A 185 15.36 10.25 -2.94
N TRP A 186 15.81 9.02 -2.68
CA TRP A 186 16.28 8.11 -3.73
C TRP A 186 15.16 7.79 -4.73
N SER A 187 13.95 7.49 -4.26
CA SER A 187 12.78 7.29 -5.12
C SER A 187 12.51 8.50 -6.00
N ARG A 188 12.52 9.72 -5.44
CA ARG A 188 12.33 10.96 -6.20
C ARG A 188 13.37 11.11 -7.31
N LYS A 189 14.64 10.83 -7.01
CA LYS A 189 15.75 10.93 -7.97
C LYS A 189 15.55 10.01 -9.18
N TYR A 190 15.02 8.81 -8.97
CA TYR A 190 14.82 7.81 -10.01
C TYR A 190 13.38 7.73 -10.55
N GLY A 191 12.50 8.67 -10.16
CA GLY A 191 11.12 8.72 -10.63
C GLY A 191 10.19 7.66 -10.05
N LEU A 192 10.61 6.96 -8.99
CA LEU A 192 9.78 5.99 -8.27
C LEU A 192 8.77 6.70 -7.36
N LYS A 193 7.60 6.09 -7.24
CA LYS A 193 6.54 6.51 -6.31
C LYS A 193 6.62 5.70 -5.03
N VAL A 194 6.22 6.30 -3.92
CA VAL A 194 6.33 5.70 -2.59
C VAL A 194 4.96 5.54 -1.97
N ILE A 195 4.71 4.31 -1.52
CA ILE A 195 3.68 3.98 -0.53
C ILE A 195 4.39 3.83 0.82
N ILE A 196 4.04 4.68 1.79
CA ILE A 196 4.51 4.52 3.17
C ILE A 196 3.49 3.65 3.89
N ASP A 197 3.93 2.53 4.46
CA ASP A 197 3.04 1.56 5.08
C ASP A 197 3.31 1.43 6.58
N LEU A 198 2.29 1.67 7.40
CA LEU A 198 2.35 1.37 8.83
C LEU A 198 2.22 -0.14 9.03
N HIS A 199 3.37 -0.80 9.07
CA HIS A 199 3.43 -2.26 8.97
C HIS A 199 3.17 -3.00 10.30
N GLY A 200 3.34 -2.30 11.41
CA GLY A 200 3.07 -2.81 12.75
C GLY A 200 2.44 -1.73 13.62
N ALA A 201 1.40 -2.09 14.37
CA ALA A 201 0.71 -1.21 15.31
C ALA A 201 0.84 -1.68 16.77
N PRO A 202 0.63 -0.77 17.75
CA PRO A 202 0.64 -1.15 19.16
C PRO A 202 -0.33 -2.31 19.46
N GLY A 203 0.13 -3.27 20.26
CA GLY A 203 -0.64 -4.48 20.57
C GLY A 203 -0.61 -5.57 19.48
N SER A 204 -0.02 -5.32 18.31
CA SER A 204 -0.05 -6.17 17.11
C SER A 204 -1.46 -6.41 16.56
N GLN A 205 -1.61 -6.15 15.26
CA GLN A 205 -2.85 -6.30 14.52
C GLN A 205 -3.08 -7.72 13.98
N ASN A 206 -2.07 -8.59 14.00
CA ASN A 206 -2.15 -9.93 13.45
C ASN A 206 -1.43 -11.03 14.24
N GLY A 207 -0.54 -10.67 15.17
CA GLY A 207 0.26 -11.63 15.91
C GLY A 207 1.37 -12.29 15.10
N PHE A 208 1.66 -11.78 13.90
CA PHE A 208 2.79 -12.21 13.07
C PHE A 208 4.08 -11.50 13.51
N ASP A 209 5.23 -12.10 13.21
CA ASP A 209 6.53 -11.47 13.46
C ASP A 209 6.72 -10.20 12.62
N ASN A 210 6.15 -10.14 11.41
CA ASN A 210 6.15 -8.95 10.55
C ASN A 210 5.45 -7.73 11.17
N SER A 211 4.58 -7.90 12.18
CA SER A 211 4.01 -6.75 12.92
C SER A 211 4.96 -6.17 13.97
N GLY A 212 6.14 -6.76 14.13
CA GLY A 212 7.15 -6.45 15.15
C GLY A 212 7.00 -7.27 16.43
N ARG A 213 5.84 -7.92 16.66
CA ARG A 213 5.57 -8.72 17.86
C ARG A 213 4.68 -9.93 17.55
N LYS A 214 5.31 -11.09 17.42
CA LYS A 214 4.66 -12.39 17.25
C LYS A 214 3.91 -12.78 18.53
N GLY A 215 2.75 -13.41 18.38
CA GLY A 215 1.93 -13.90 19.49
C GLY A 215 0.48 -13.46 19.37
N SER A 216 -0.12 -12.96 20.45
CA SER A 216 -1.53 -12.55 20.46
C SER A 216 -1.72 -11.18 19.77
N ALA A 217 -2.66 -11.12 18.82
CA ALA A 217 -3.12 -9.86 18.24
C ALA A 217 -4.02 -9.11 19.23
N SER A 218 -3.45 -8.14 19.95
CA SER A 218 -4.12 -7.36 20.99
C SER A 218 -4.54 -5.96 20.53
N TRP A 219 -4.39 -5.66 19.24
CA TRP A 219 -4.80 -4.41 18.60
C TRP A 219 -6.18 -3.89 19.06
N PRO A 220 -7.29 -4.67 18.99
CA PRO A 220 -8.62 -4.17 19.34
C PRO A 220 -8.89 -4.13 20.86
N ASN A 221 -7.94 -4.56 21.69
CA ASN A 221 -8.15 -4.71 23.14
C ASN A 221 -8.02 -3.38 23.90
N ASP A 222 -7.42 -2.35 23.28
CA ASP A 222 -7.23 -1.04 23.90
C ASP A 222 -7.33 0.07 22.86
N GLN A 223 -8.24 1.02 23.08
CA GLN A 223 -8.45 2.18 22.21
C GLN A 223 -7.16 3.02 22.04
N ARG A 224 -6.28 3.02 23.04
CA ARG A 224 -4.97 3.69 22.97
C ARG A 224 -4.10 3.15 21.86
N ASN A 225 -4.25 1.89 21.45
CA ASN A 225 -3.49 1.33 20.33
C ASN A 225 -3.81 2.07 19.02
N ALA A 226 -5.11 2.24 18.73
CA ALA A 226 -5.56 2.99 17.56
C ALA A 226 -5.23 4.48 17.67
N ASP A 227 -5.35 5.09 18.84
CA ASP A 227 -5.05 6.51 19.02
C ASP A 227 -3.56 6.81 18.78
N ARG A 228 -2.67 5.94 19.27
CA ARG A 228 -1.22 6.01 19.01
C ARG A 228 -0.91 5.81 17.53
N ALA A 229 -1.50 4.79 16.89
CA ALA A 229 -1.33 4.56 15.46
C ALA A 229 -1.83 5.75 14.61
N ILE A 230 -2.97 6.37 14.96
CA ILE A 230 -3.48 7.58 14.29
C ILE A 230 -2.51 8.75 14.46
N ALA A 231 -1.90 8.92 15.65
CA ALA A 231 -0.91 9.95 15.89
C ALA A 231 0.35 9.73 15.04
N VAL A 232 0.82 8.48 14.93
CA VAL A 232 1.93 8.09 14.05
C VAL A 232 1.61 8.39 12.59
N ILE A 233 0.45 7.96 12.09
CA ILE A 233 -0.02 8.27 10.72
C ILE A 233 -0.09 9.78 10.48
N SER A 234 -0.60 10.55 11.44
CA SER A 234 -0.64 12.02 11.35
C SER A 234 0.78 12.61 11.24
N GLY A 235 1.71 12.10 12.04
CA GLY A 235 3.11 12.50 12.03
C GLY A 235 3.82 12.16 10.71
N ILE A 236 3.59 10.95 10.18
CA ILE A 236 4.08 10.52 8.86
C ILE A 236 3.55 11.45 7.77
N ALA A 237 2.24 11.67 7.72
CA ALA A 237 1.61 12.54 6.74
C ALA A 237 2.17 13.96 6.81
N ALA A 238 2.26 14.55 8.01
CA ALA A 238 2.81 15.90 8.19
C ALA A 238 4.29 16.00 7.81
N ARG A 239 5.11 15.02 8.21
CA ARG A 239 6.55 15.03 7.97
C ARG A 239 6.89 14.89 6.49
N TYR A 240 6.15 14.05 5.76
CA TYR A 240 6.47 13.71 4.37
C TYR A 240 5.60 14.41 3.32
N ALA A 241 4.65 15.25 3.71
CA ALA A 241 3.87 16.09 2.78
C ALA A 241 4.75 16.94 1.85
N LYS A 242 5.95 17.34 2.29
CA LYS A 242 6.94 18.06 1.47
C LYS A 242 7.48 17.25 0.28
N TYR A 243 7.20 15.95 0.22
CA TYR A 243 7.55 15.05 -0.88
C TYR A 243 6.33 14.69 -1.74
N ASP A 244 5.35 15.60 -1.82
CA ASP A 244 4.25 15.51 -2.78
C ASP A 244 4.78 15.25 -4.21
N GLY A 245 4.05 14.43 -4.96
CA GLY A 245 4.47 13.90 -6.24
C GLY A 245 5.37 12.66 -6.16
N THR A 246 6.07 12.42 -5.05
CA THR A 246 6.88 11.21 -4.81
C THR A 246 6.20 10.27 -3.82
N VAL A 247 5.79 10.76 -2.65
CA VAL A 247 4.92 10.01 -1.74
C VAL A 247 3.50 10.14 -2.27
N THR A 248 2.99 9.06 -2.86
CA THR A 248 1.70 9.06 -3.55
C THR A 248 0.62 8.35 -2.76
N SER A 249 1.00 7.56 -1.74
CA SER A 249 0.06 6.87 -0.86
C SER A 249 0.62 6.72 0.55
N ILE A 250 -0.27 6.72 1.54
CA ILE A 250 0.00 6.29 2.91
C ILE A 250 -0.97 5.15 3.23
N GLU A 251 -0.44 3.97 3.53
CA GLU A 251 -1.21 2.83 4.00
C GLU A 251 -1.37 2.89 5.51
N LEU A 252 -2.62 2.79 5.96
CA LEU A 252 -2.98 3.04 7.34
C LEU A 252 -2.57 1.90 8.27
N LEU A 253 -2.65 0.64 7.82
CA LEU A 253 -2.26 -0.52 8.61
C LEU A 253 -2.14 -1.76 7.73
N ASN A 254 -0.99 -2.40 7.78
CA ASN A 254 -0.75 -3.70 7.16
C ASN A 254 -1.53 -4.82 7.85
N GLU A 255 -2.17 -5.70 7.08
CA GLU A 255 -2.62 -7.04 7.52
C GLU A 255 -3.33 -7.15 8.89
N PRO A 256 -4.35 -6.34 9.25
CA PRO A 256 -5.16 -6.63 10.43
C PRO A 256 -5.85 -8.00 10.27
N ALA A 257 -5.70 -8.90 11.26
CA ALA A 257 -6.12 -10.30 11.16
C ALA A 257 -7.63 -10.49 11.38
N GLY A 258 -8.45 -10.07 10.41
CA GLY A 258 -9.91 -10.16 10.50
C GLY A 258 -10.46 -11.57 10.72
N TYR A 259 -9.73 -12.60 10.28
CA TYR A 259 -10.08 -14.01 10.50
C TYR A 259 -10.06 -14.43 11.99
N LEU A 260 -9.46 -13.64 12.89
CA LEU A 260 -9.55 -13.88 14.35
C LEU A 260 -10.94 -13.54 14.91
N GLY A 261 -11.78 -12.82 14.14
CA GLY A 261 -13.13 -12.47 14.54
C GLY A 261 -13.20 -11.46 15.69
N GLY A 262 -14.29 -11.52 16.47
CA GLY A 262 -14.55 -10.58 17.56
C GLY A 262 -14.65 -9.12 17.06
N ASN A 263 -14.07 -8.19 17.81
CA ASN A 263 -14.08 -6.75 17.50
C ASN A 263 -12.98 -6.33 16.51
N MET A 264 -12.21 -7.25 15.93
CA MET A 264 -11.03 -6.92 15.13
C MET A 264 -11.35 -5.99 13.96
N MET A 265 -12.35 -6.32 13.15
CA MET A 265 -12.66 -5.55 11.94
C MET A 265 -13.47 -4.29 12.21
N ASP A 266 -14.35 -4.28 13.21
CA ASP A 266 -15.11 -3.07 13.56
C ASP A 266 -14.17 -2.01 14.15
N PHE A 267 -13.26 -2.41 15.04
CA PHE A 267 -12.19 -1.56 15.56
C PHE A 267 -11.29 -1.03 14.44
N THR A 268 -10.90 -1.90 13.51
CA THR A 268 -10.03 -1.52 12.39
C THR A 268 -10.71 -0.60 11.39
N LYS A 269 -12.00 -0.80 11.07
CA LYS A 269 -12.77 0.14 10.24
C LYS A 269 -12.87 1.52 10.90
N SER A 270 -13.16 1.57 12.19
CA SER A 270 -13.18 2.84 12.95
C SER A 270 -11.83 3.54 12.89
N TYR A 271 -10.74 2.79 13.09
CA TYR A 271 -9.37 3.28 12.92
C TYR A 271 -9.13 3.81 11.50
N TYR A 272 -9.51 3.09 10.45
CA TYR A 272 -9.30 3.51 9.07
C TYR A 272 -9.99 4.84 8.75
N LEU A 273 -11.25 5.04 9.17
CA LEU A 273 -11.96 6.30 8.88
C LEU A 273 -11.37 7.49 9.65
N ARG A 274 -10.93 7.28 10.88
CA ARG A 274 -10.23 8.30 11.69
C ARG A 274 -8.82 8.59 11.16
N GLY A 275 -8.08 7.54 10.79
CA GLY A 275 -6.76 7.61 10.18
C GLY A 275 -6.78 8.34 8.83
N TYR A 276 -7.79 8.06 7.99
CA TYR A 276 -8.06 8.80 6.77
C TYR A 276 -8.16 10.29 7.05
N SER A 277 -9.04 10.68 7.97
CA SER A 277 -9.29 12.09 8.30
C SER A 277 -8.02 12.77 8.84
N SER A 278 -7.28 12.07 9.71
CA SER A 278 -6.02 12.54 10.30
C SER A 278 -4.94 12.76 9.23
N ALA A 279 -4.64 11.75 8.41
CA ALA A 279 -3.65 11.83 7.34
C ALA A 279 -4.03 12.91 6.31
N ARG A 280 -5.29 12.90 5.86
CA ARG A 280 -5.81 13.83 4.85
C ARG A 280 -5.70 15.29 5.28
N SER A 281 -5.86 15.58 6.58
CA SER A 281 -5.70 16.93 7.13
C SER A 281 -4.26 17.47 7.08
N LYS A 282 -3.27 16.57 6.98
CA LYS A 282 -1.84 16.90 6.98
C LYS A 282 -1.22 16.79 5.59
N PHE A 283 -1.71 15.85 4.78
CA PHE A 283 -1.23 15.61 3.44
C PHE A 283 -2.41 15.40 2.48
N GLY A 284 -2.88 16.52 1.92
CA GLY A 284 -4.08 16.55 1.09
C GLY A 284 -4.01 15.65 -0.14
N ASN A 285 -2.84 15.55 -0.80
CA ASN A 285 -2.70 14.92 -2.12
C ASN A 285 -2.35 13.42 -2.11
N ALA A 286 -1.83 12.86 -1.01
CA ALA A 286 -1.53 11.43 -0.95
C ALA A 286 -2.80 10.59 -0.92
N ALA A 287 -2.89 9.52 -1.72
CA ALA A 287 -3.95 8.53 -1.58
C ALA A 287 -3.87 7.86 -0.18
N ILE A 288 -5.00 7.40 0.33
CA ILE A 288 -5.05 6.64 1.59
C ILE A 288 -5.32 5.19 1.25
N MET A 289 -4.40 4.31 1.63
CA MET A 289 -4.51 2.88 1.39
C MET A 289 -4.97 2.16 2.68
N ILE A 290 -5.85 1.18 2.51
CA ILE A 290 -6.33 0.32 3.59
C ILE A 290 -6.19 -1.15 3.17
N HIS A 291 -5.62 -1.98 4.05
CA HIS A 291 -5.55 -3.42 3.82
C HIS A 291 -6.92 -4.09 4.02
N ASP A 292 -7.20 -5.15 3.26
CA ASP A 292 -8.50 -5.83 3.22
C ASP A 292 -8.89 -6.63 4.49
N GLY A 293 -7.94 -6.75 5.41
CA GLY A 293 -8.07 -7.45 6.69
C GLY A 293 -8.35 -8.94 6.57
N PHE A 294 -7.99 -9.57 5.44
CA PHE A 294 -8.28 -10.97 5.09
C PHE A 294 -9.76 -11.32 5.01
N MET A 295 -10.64 -10.32 4.88
CA MET A 295 -12.09 -10.51 4.77
C MET A 295 -12.55 -10.77 3.33
N GLY A 296 -11.64 -10.64 2.36
CA GLY A 296 -11.91 -10.71 0.94
C GLY A 296 -12.45 -9.40 0.35
N LEU A 297 -12.30 -9.26 -0.97
CA LEU A 297 -12.53 -8.00 -1.69
C LEU A 297 -13.95 -7.44 -1.54
N GLN A 298 -14.97 -8.32 -1.52
CA GLN A 298 -16.38 -7.91 -1.47
C GLN A 298 -16.78 -7.29 -0.12
N TYR A 299 -16.05 -7.60 0.96
CA TYR A 299 -16.31 -7.06 2.29
C TYR A 299 -16.20 -5.52 2.35
N TRP A 300 -15.44 -4.93 1.41
CA TRP A 300 -15.17 -3.50 1.31
C TRP A 300 -16.07 -2.75 0.33
N ASN A 301 -17.06 -3.43 -0.27
CA ASN A 301 -18.02 -2.78 -1.15
C ASN A 301 -18.83 -1.72 -0.41
N GLY A 302 -18.88 -0.51 -0.96
CA GLY A 302 -19.60 0.62 -0.35
C GLY A 302 -18.89 1.28 0.85
N VAL A 303 -17.71 0.79 1.25
CA VAL A 303 -16.91 1.41 2.32
C VAL A 303 -16.03 2.52 1.74
N ALA A 304 -15.87 3.61 2.50
CA ALA A 304 -14.98 4.73 2.19
C ALA A 304 -15.18 5.31 0.76
N GLN A 305 -16.44 5.59 0.41
CA GLN A 305 -16.84 6.03 -0.93
C GLN A 305 -16.90 7.57 -1.09
N PRO A 306 -16.78 8.08 -2.33
CA PRO A 306 -17.07 9.48 -2.65
C PRO A 306 -18.54 9.86 -2.43
N PRO A 307 -18.85 11.15 -2.19
CA PRO A 307 -17.92 12.28 -2.11
C PRO A 307 -17.21 12.41 -0.76
N GLN A 308 -17.63 11.66 0.26
CA GLN A 308 -17.14 11.77 1.65
C GLN A 308 -15.68 11.34 1.78
N TYR A 309 -15.29 10.27 1.10
CA TYR A 309 -13.93 9.75 1.06
C TYR A 309 -13.46 9.70 -0.39
N GLN A 310 -12.34 10.35 -0.66
CA GLN A 310 -11.72 10.44 -1.98
C GLN A 310 -10.31 9.85 -1.94
N GLN A 311 -9.90 9.27 -3.07
CA GLN A 311 -8.60 8.60 -3.27
C GLN A 311 -8.29 7.56 -2.20
N VAL A 312 -9.20 6.62 -2.02
CA VAL A 312 -8.98 5.46 -1.15
C VAL A 312 -8.57 4.28 -2.03
N LEU A 313 -7.43 3.69 -1.69
CA LEU A 313 -6.91 2.47 -2.30
C LEU A 313 -7.26 1.28 -1.39
N LEU A 314 -7.63 0.16 -1.99
CA LEU A 314 -7.72 -1.11 -1.28
C LEU A 314 -6.46 -1.91 -1.56
N ASP A 315 -5.77 -2.33 -0.50
CA ASP A 315 -4.69 -3.30 -0.58
C ASP A 315 -5.21 -4.72 -0.29
N THR A 316 -4.78 -5.69 -1.08
CA THR A 316 -5.06 -7.11 -0.90
C THR A 316 -3.78 -7.91 -1.11
N HIS A 317 -3.55 -8.90 -0.26
CA HIS A 317 -2.35 -9.74 -0.32
C HIS A 317 -2.73 -11.12 -0.86
N ILE A 318 -1.97 -11.62 -1.83
CA ILE A 318 -2.27 -12.88 -2.51
C ILE A 318 -1.06 -13.81 -2.44
N TYR A 319 -1.22 -14.87 -1.66
CA TYR A 319 -0.28 -15.97 -1.54
C TYR A 319 -1.01 -17.31 -1.65
N GLN A 320 -0.30 -18.37 -2.00
CA GLN A 320 -0.82 -19.74 -2.02
C GLN A 320 0.16 -20.72 -1.37
N VAL A 321 0.69 -20.36 -0.18
CA VAL A 321 1.71 -21.16 0.52
C VAL A 321 1.50 -21.28 2.03
N PHE A 322 0.47 -20.65 2.60
CA PHE A 322 0.34 -20.54 4.07
C PHE A 322 -0.64 -21.55 4.68
N SER A 323 -1.09 -22.54 3.92
CA SER A 323 -1.80 -23.72 4.41
C SER A 323 -1.31 -25.03 3.76
N PRO A 324 -1.47 -26.19 4.43
CA PRO A 324 -1.07 -27.49 3.88
C PRO A 324 -1.69 -27.77 2.50
N GLN A 325 -2.94 -27.38 2.29
CA GLN A 325 -3.66 -27.57 1.03
C GLN A 325 -3.06 -26.73 -0.10
N GLU A 326 -2.59 -25.52 0.18
CA GLU A 326 -2.06 -24.63 -0.85
C GLU A 326 -0.66 -25.03 -1.30
N VAL A 327 0.21 -25.41 -0.36
CA VAL A 327 1.54 -25.95 -0.71
C VAL A 327 1.45 -27.29 -1.43
N ALA A 328 0.35 -28.04 -1.24
CA ALA A 328 0.07 -29.30 -1.93
C ALA A 328 -0.47 -29.13 -3.37
N ARG A 329 -0.88 -27.92 -3.80
CA ARG A 329 -1.39 -27.71 -5.16
C ARG A 329 -0.33 -28.06 -6.20
N SER A 330 -0.75 -28.77 -7.25
CA SER A 330 0.02 -28.88 -8.48
C SER A 330 0.22 -27.50 -9.14
N ASP A 331 1.18 -27.41 -10.05
CA ASP A 331 1.45 -26.16 -10.78
C ASP A 331 0.21 -25.70 -11.56
N ASP A 332 -0.52 -26.61 -12.21
CA ASP A 332 -1.74 -26.28 -12.95
C ASP A 332 -2.88 -25.79 -12.04
N GLU A 333 -3.10 -26.45 -10.89
CA GLU A 333 -4.11 -26.01 -9.92
C GLU A 333 -3.80 -24.62 -9.38
N ARG A 334 -2.52 -24.34 -9.07
CA ARG A 334 -2.07 -23.05 -8.58
C ARG A 334 -2.27 -21.94 -9.62
N LEU A 335 -1.89 -22.19 -10.88
CA LEU A 335 -2.09 -21.26 -11.98
C LEU A 335 -3.59 -21.01 -12.24
N ASN A 336 -4.41 -22.07 -12.24
CA ASN A 336 -5.86 -21.94 -12.38
C ASN A 336 -6.48 -21.15 -11.23
N ALA A 337 -6.00 -21.34 -9.99
CA ALA A 337 -6.45 -20.58 -8.83
C ALA A 337 -6.13 -19.07 -8.98
N TYR A 338 -4.94 -18.70 -9.48
CA TYR A 338 -4.65 -17.30 -9.80
C TYR A 338 -5.60 -16.77 -10.89
N CYS A 339 -5.79 -17.51 -11.98
CA CYS A 339 -6.70 -17.11 -13.05
C CYS A 339 -8.13 -16.87 -12.56
N GLY A 340 -8.60 -17.68 -11.60
CA GLY A 340 -9.93 -17.52 -10.98
C GLY A 340 -10.13 -16.20 -10.25
N MET A 341 -9.06 -15.51 -9.85
CA MET A 341 -9.12 -14.24 -9.10
C MET A 341 -9.38 -13.02 -10.02
N ALA A 342 -9.17 -13.15 -11.34
CA ALA A 342 -9.17 -12.04 -12.29
C ALA A 342 -10.46 -11.20 -12.24
N ASN A 343 -11.63 -11.85 -12.24
CA ASN A 343 -12.92 -11.16 -12.22
C ASN A 343 -13.19 -10.48 -10.87
N GLY A 344 -12.76 -11.09 -9.77
CA GLY A 344 -12.87 -10.51 -8.43
C GLY A 344 -12.07 -9.22 -8.30
N LEU A 345 -10.82 -9.24 -8.78
CA LEU A 345 -9.94 -8.07 -8.81
C LEU A 345 -10.48 -6.95 -9.71
N ALA A 346 -10.95 -7.29 -10.92
CA ALA A 346 -11.57 -6.33 -11.83
C ALA A 346 -12.83 -5.68 -11.22
N SER A 347 -13.61 -6.45 -10.47
CA SER A 347 -14.83 -5.96 -9.79
C SER A 347 -14.49 -5.07 -8.61
N SER A 348 -13.54 -5.50 -7.78
CA SER A 348 -13.03 -4.72 -6.64
C SER A 348 -12.51 -3.35 -7.09
N ASN A 349 -11.76 -3.31 -8.19
CA ASN A 349 -11.15 -2.10 -8.74
C ASN A 349 -12.18 -1.02 -9.17
N LYS A 350 -13.45 -1.41 -9.39
CA LYS A 350 -14.55 -0.47 -9.68
C LYS A 350 -15.14 0.17 -8.41
N ASN A 351 -14.94 -0.45 -7.26
CA ASN A 351 -15.43 0.03 -5.96
C ASN A 351 -14.39 0.93 -5.26
N LEU A 352 -13.15 0.44 -5.15
CA LEU A 352 -11.98 1.19 -4.72
C LEU A 352 -10.85 0.81 -5.66
N TRP A 353 -9.89 1.69 -5.90
CA TRP A 353 -8.73 1.30 -6.71
C TRP A 353 -7.94 0.23 -5.95
N THR A 354 -7.93 -1.00 -6.48
CA THR A 354 -7.37 -2.16 -5.78
C THR A 354 -5.96 -2.44 -6.28
N VAL A 355 -5.00 -2.51 -5.37
CA VAL A 355 -3.62 -2.92 -5.65
C VAL A 355 -3.39 -4.24 -4.95
N VAL A 356 -2.74 -5.19 -5.63
CA VAL A 356 -2.20 -6.38 -4.96
C VAL A 356 -0.87 -5.97 -4.33
N GLY A 357 -0.88 -5.45 -3.10
CA GLY A 357 0.27 -4.84 -2.43
C GLY A 357 1.32 -5.84 -1.97
N GLU A 358 0.95 -7.13 -1.87
CA GLU A 358 1.87 -8.21 -1.63
C GLU A 358 1.50 -9.52 -2.34
N TRP A 359 2.51 -10.17 -2.88
CA TRP A 359 2.49 -11.47 -3.55
C TRP A 359 3.93 -11.91 -3.85
N SER A 360 4.16 -13.18 -4.18
CA SER A 360 5.48 -13.68 -4.58
C SER A 360 5.43 -14.77 -5.65
N ASN A 361 6.59 -15.25 -6.09
CA ASN A 361 6.66 -16.39 -7.00
C ASN A 361 6.73 -17.73 -6.28
N ALA A 362 6.86 -17.75 -4.96
CA ALA A 362 7.13 -18.97 -4.21
C ALA A 362 5.90 -19.91 -4.26
N PRO A 363 6.04 -21.16 -4.74
CA PRO A 363 4.99 -22.16 -4.67
C PRO A 363 5.07 -23.00 -3.38
N THR A 364 6.04 -22.71 -2.51
CA THR A 364 6.33 -23.44 -1.27
C THR A 364 6.63 -22.47 -0.15
N ASP A 365 6.49 -22.92 1.09
CA ASP A 365 6.89 -22.18 2.29
C ASP A 365 8.27 -22.60 2.83
N CYS A 366 9.18 -22.99 1.93
CA CYS A 366 10.51 -23.53 2.26
C CYS A 366 11.55 -22.50 2.71
N ALA A 367 11.27 -21.20 2.55
CA ALA A 367 12.20 -20.16 2.97
C ALA A 367 12.50 -20.25 4.47
N LYS A 368 13.79 -20.21 4.82
CA LYS A 368 14.26 -20.29 6.21
C LYS A 368 13.53 -19.24 7.05
N TYR A 369 12.87 -19.68 8.12
CA TYR A 369 12.11 -18.84 9.06
C TYR A 369 10.86 -18.15 8.50
N LEU A 370 10.39 -18.48 7.29
CA LEU A 370 9.19 -17.86 6.71
C LEU A 370 7.96 -18.02 7.61
N ASN A 371 7.83 -19.17 8.27
CA ASN A 371 6.77 -19.44 9.25
C ASN A 371 7.12 -18.97 10.68
N GLY A 372 8.22 -18.23 10.81
CA GLY A 372 8.85 -17.76 12.03
C GLY A 372 10.11 -18.53 12.42
N ARG A 373 10.96 -17.88 13.20
CA ARG A 373 12.22 -18.47 13.68
C ARG A 373 11.97 -19.74 14.51
N GLY A 374 12.64 -20.83 14.14
CA GLY A 374 12.49 -22.14 14.80
C GLY A 374 11.25 -22.93 14.36
N VAL A 375 10.50 -22.45 13.37
CA VAL A 375 9.33 -23.12 12.81
C VAL A 375 9.68 -23.70 11.43
N GLY A 376 9.27 -24.94 11.17
CA GLY A 376 9.50 -25.65 9.91
C GLY A 376 8.60 -25.19 8.75
N ALA A 377 8.65 -25.91 7.64
CA ALA A 377 7.84 -25.69 6.44
C ALA A 377 6.69 -26.71 6.35
N ARG A 378 5.54 -26.28 5.80
CA ARG A 378 4.43 -27.19 5.53
C ARG A 378 4.77 -28.11 4.36
N TYR A 379 5.51 -27.61 3.36
CA TYR A 379 5.83 -28.34 2.14
C TYR A 379 6.61 -29.63 2.38
N ASP A 380 7.58 -29.64 3.30
CA ASP A 380 8.35 -30.84 3.66
C ASP A 380 7.83 -31.56 4.92
N GLY A 381 6.69 -31.12 5.44
CA GLY A 381 6.05 -31.68 6.63
C GLY A 381 6.68 -31.30 7.97
N SER A 382 7.74 -30.47 7.99
CA SER A 382 8.43 -30.09 9.23
C SER A 382 7.70 -29.05 10.10
N PHE A 383 6.58 -28.47 9.62
CA PHE A 383 5.74 -27.52 10.37
C PHE A 383 4.94 -28.19 11.52
N GLY A 384 4.63 -29.48 11.42
CA GLY A 384 3.94 -30.28 12.45
C GLY A 384 2.43 -30.08 12.61
N GLN A 385 1.87 -28.89 12.38
CA GLN A 385 0.44 -28.58 12.62
C GLN A 385 -0.46 -29.05 11.45
N GLY A 386 -0.65 -30.36 11.33
CA GLY A 386 -1.47 -30.93 10.25
C GLY A 386 -0.84 -30.83 8.86
N SER A 387 0.44 -30.47 8.78
CA SER A 387 1.23 -30.56 7.55
C SER A 387 1.60 -32.01 7.25
N TRP A 388 1.60 -32.39 5.99
CA TRP A 388 2.13 -33.65 5.49
C TRP A 388 3.22 -33.37 4.45
N TYR A 389 4.07 -34.36 4.20
CA TYR A 389 5.12 -34.23 3.19
C TYR A 389 4.51 -34.10 1.79
N VAL A 390 4.79 -32.98 1.12
CA VAL A 390 4.48 -32.74 -0.30
C VAL A 390 5.73 -32.92 -1.13
N GLY A 391 6.87 -32.38 -0.67
CA GLY A 391 8.15 -32.49 -1.37
C GLY A 391 9.31 -31.95 -0.55
N SER A 392 10.53 -32.09 -1.09
CA SER A 392 11.74 -31.60 -0.41
C SER A 392 11.90 -30.10 -0.62
N CYS A 393 12.27 -29.37 0.44
CA CYS A 393 12.72 -27.99 0.35
C CYS A 393 14.12 -27.81 -0.26
N ASN A 394 14.87 -28.90 -0.46
CA ASN A 394 16.16 -28.84 -1.16
C ASN A 394 15.97 -28.33 -2.60
N GLY A 395 16.74 -27.31 -2.99
CA GLY A 395 16.64 -26.68 -4.31
C GLY A 395 15.40 -25.80 -4.52
N LYS A 396 14.68 -25.43 -3.43
CA LYS A 396 13.51 -24.53 -3.47
C LYS A 396 13.65 -23.30 -2.57
N THR A 397 14.82 -23.09 -1.98
CA THR A 397 15.16 -21.88 -1.22
C THR A 397 16.66 -21.61 -1.31
N GLY A 398 17.18 -20.66 -0.54
CA GLY A 398 18.58 -20.22 -0.58
C GLY A 398 18.78 -19.07 -1.55
N ASP A 399 19.97 -18.97 -2.15
CA ASP A 399 20.35 -17.88 -3.06
C ASP A 399 19.88 -18.07 -4.51
N GLY A 400 19.20 -19.19 -4.80
CA GLY A 400 18.65 -19.54 -6.11
C GLY A 400 19.64 -20.16 -7.10
N SER A 401 20.93 -20.29 -6.76
CA SER A 401 21.94 -20.86 -7.68
C SER A 401 21.63 -22.31 -8.05
N ASN A 402 21.05 -23.06 -7.11
CA ASN A 402 20.76 -24.49 -7.23
C ASN A 402 19.32 -24.78 -7.71
N PHE A 403 18.55 -23.76 -8.09
CA PHE A 403 17.21 -23.96 -8.64
C PHE A 403 17.30 -24.70 -9.98
N SER A 404 16.56 -25.80 -10.11
CA SER A 404 16.49 -26.55 -11.36
C SER A 404 15.85 -25.72 -12.48
N ALA A 405 16.17 -26.02 -13.74
CA ALA A 405 15.56 -25.36 -14.89
C ALA A 405 14.02 -25.48 -14.88
N ALA A 406 13.49 -26.64 -14.48
CA ALA A 406 12.06 -26.86 -14.34
C ALA A 406 11.45 -25.93 -13.28
N TYR A 407 12.07 -25.80 -12.11
CA TYR A 407 11.58 -24.91 -11.06
C TYR A 407 11.61 -23.44 -11.49
N LYS A 408 12.69 -22.99 -12.15
CA LYS A 408 12.76 -21.63 -12.72
C LYS A 408 11.66 -21.38 -13.76
N SER A 409 11.35 -22.36 -14.61
CA SER A 409 10.25 -22.25 -15.57
C SER A 409 8.90 -22.13 -14.89
N THR A 410 8.67 -22.87 -13.81
CA THR A 410 7.47 -22.77 -12.97
C THR A 410 7.37 -21.38 -12.31
N LEU A 411 8.46 -20.85 -11.73
CA LEU A 411 8.50 -19.49 -11.19
C LEU A 411 8.17 -18.43 -12.25
N GLN A 412 8.68 -18.60 -13.47
CA GLN A 412 8.40 -17.69 -14.59
C GLN A 412 6.92 -17.69 -14.99
N LYS A 413 6.32 -18.87 -15.15
CA LYS A 413 4.89 -19.01 -15.46
C LYS A 413 4.02 -18.38 -14.37
N MET A 414 4.39 -18.59 -13.10
CA MET A 414 3.70 -17.96 -11.97
C MET A 414 3.81 -16.44 -12.01
N PHE A 415 5.00 -15.89 -12.23
CA PHE A 415 5.20 -14.45 -12.34
C PHE A 415 4.32 -13.84 -13.43
N GLU A 416 4.42 -14.37 -14.65
CA GLU A 416 3.72 -13.85 -15.82
C GLU A 416 2.19 -13.97 -15.70
N THR A 417 1.69 -15.09 -15.14
CA THR A 417 0.26 -15.29 -14.89
C THR A 417 -0.26 -14.33 -13.82
N GLN A 418 0.47 -14.20 -12.70
CA GLN A 418 0.07 -13.33 -11.60
C GLN A 418 -0.02 -11.88 -12.04
N ILE A 419 0.97 -11.32 -12.75
CA ILE A 419 0.89 -9.93 -13.23
C ILE A 419 -0.20 -9.71 -14.28
N SER A 420 -0.58 -10.74 -15.06
CA SER A 420 -1.75 -10.70 -15.96
C SER A 420 -3.08 -10.64 -15.22
N VAL A 421 -3.18 -11.35 -14.10
CA VAL A 421 -4.34 -11.33 -13.23
C VAL A 421 -4.40 -10.02 -12.42
N TYR A 422 -3.30 -9.59 -11.83
CA TYR A 422 -3.28 -8.43 -10.92
C TYR A 422 -3.45 -7.10 -11.64
N GLU A 423 -2.99 -7.00 -12.90
CA GLU A 423 -3.28 -5.84 -13.74
C GLU A 423 -4.72 -5.80 -14.28
N ARG A 424 -5.60 -6.74 -13.90
CA ARG A 424 -7.06 -6.55 -14.02
C ARG A 424 -7.58 -5.50 -13.03
N ALA A 425 -6.84 -5.24 -11.95
CA ALA A 425 -7.05 -4.14 -11.02
C ALA A 425 -6.03 -3.00 -11.25
N SER A 426 -5.73 -2.19 -10.24
CA SER A 426 -4.80 -1.05 -10.36
C SER A 426 -3.33 -1.45 -10.41
N GLY A 427 -2.99 -2.72 -10.24
CA GLY A 427 -1.62 -3.25 -10.40
C GLY A 427 -1.16 -4.05 -9.20
N TRP A 428 0.15 -4.11 -9.01
CA TRP A 428 0.78 -5.04 -8.07
C TRP A 428 2.10 -4.50 -7.50
N ILE A 429 2.46 -5.01 -6.32
CA ILE A 429 3.71 -4.74 -5.63
C ILE A 429 4.26 -6.08 -5.13
N PHE A 430 5.41 -6.52 -5.67
CA PHE A 430 5.99 -7.82 -5.37
C PHE A 430 6.65 -7.81 -3.98
N TRP A 431 6.42 -8.86 -3.19
CA TRP A 431 7.10 -9.10 -1.93
C TRP A 431 8.24 -10.11 -2.12
N THR A 432 9.52 -9.69 -2.12
CA THR A 432 10.09 -8.35 -1.89
C THR A 432 11.23 -8.06 -2.89
N TRP A 433 11.82 -6.86 -2.88
CA TRP A 433 12.94 -6.53 -3.78
C TRP A 433 14.11 -7.50 -3.61
N LYS A 434 14.50 -7.82 -2.36
CA LYS A 434 15.61 -8.74 -2.08
C LYS A 434 15.50 -9.43 -0.72
N THR A 435 16.12 -10.60 -0.62
CA THR A 435 16.25 -11.39 0.62
C THR A 435 17.69 -11.89 0.75
N GLU A 436 18.10 -12.41 1.91
CA GLU A 436 19.42 -13.03 2.01
C GLU A 436 19.43 -14.46 1.45
N GLN A 437 18.41 -15.26 1.76
CA GLN A 437 18.40 -16.72 1.51
C GLN A 437 17.03 -17.26 1.03
N ALA A 438 16.19 -16.43 0.41
CA ALA A 438 14.87 -16.83 -0.09
C ALA A 438 14.66 -16.33 -1.54
N ALA A 439 15.40 -16.89 -2.49
CA ALA A 439 15.45 -16.38 -3.86
C ALA A 439 14.10 -16.40 -4.62
N ASP A 440 13.20 -17.33 -4.30
CA ASP A 440 11.84 -17.40 -4.85
C ASP A 440 10.91 -16.27 -4.34
N TRP A 441 11.34 -15.53 -3.32
CA TRP A 441 10.74 -14.31 -2.77
C TRP A 441 11.52 -13.04 -3.15
N ASP A 442 12.53 -13.15 -4.01
CA ASP A 442 13.51 -12.09 -4.27
C ASP A 442 13.40 -11.62 -5.72
N TYR A 443 12.87 -10.40 -5.92
CA TYR A 443 12.68 -9.83 -7.25
C TYR A 443 14.01 -9.64 -7.99
N GLN A 444 15.04 -9.16 -7.28
CA GLN A 444 16.37 -8.90 -7.84
C GLN A 444 17.01 -10.20 -8.36
N ARG A 445 16.93 -11.29 -7.60
CA ARG A 445 17.40 -12.61 -8.04
C ARG A 445 16.54 -13.18 -9.15
N GLY A 446 15.23 -12.93 -9.14
CA GLY A 446 14.35 -13.30 -10.25
C GLY A 446 14.77 -12.69 -11.59
N LEU A 447 15.16 -11.42 -11.58
CA LEU A 447 15.73 -10.77 -12.76
C LEU A 447 17.10 -11.36 -13.13
N ARG A 448 17.96 -11.59 -12.14
CA ARG A 448 19.33 -12.11 -12.35
C ARG A 448 19.33 -13.50 -12.98
N TYR A 449 18.45 -14.38 -12.52
CA TYR A 449 18.41 -15.78 -12.92
C TYR A 449 17.32 -16.11 -13.94
N GLY A 450 16.49 -15.13 -14.32
CA GLY A 450 15.66 -15.19 -15.52
C GLY A 450 14.24 -15.71 -15.34
N TRP A 451 13.74 -15.92 -14.11
CA TRP A 451 12.31 -16.22 -13.91
C TRP A 451 11.43 -14.98 -13.75
N ILE A 452 12.02 -13.78 -13.68
CA ILE A 452 11.31 -12.51 -13.79
C ILE A 452 11.79 -11.79 -15.05
N THR A 453 10.85 -11.38 -15.90
CA THR A 453 11.14 -10.63 -17.13
C THR A 453 11.37 -9.14 -16.83
N ARG A 454 12.32 -8.53 -17.55
CA ARG A 454 12.48 -7.07 -17.59
C ARG A 454 11.41 -6.39 -18.46
N ASN A 455 10.83 -7.12 -19.41
CA ASN A 455 9.74 -6.62 -20.23
C ASN A 455 8.39 -7.06 -19.62
N LEU A 456 7.88 -6.25 -18.70
CA LEU A 456 6.62 -6.53 -17.97
C LEU A 456 5.37 -6.55 -18.87
N ASN A 457 5.50 -6.13 -20.14
CA ASN A 457 4.43 -6.21 -21.15
C ASN A 457 4.50 -7.50 -21.98
N SER A 458 5.56 -8.30 -21.86
CA SER A 458 5.72 -9.57 -22.56
C SER A 458 5.48 -10.73 -21.60
N ARG A 459 4.44 -11.53 -21.88
CA ARG A 459 3.95 -12.60 -21.00
C ARG A 459 3.65 -13.89 -21.77
N PRO A 460 4.59 -14.42 -22.57
CA PRO A 460 4.34 -15.56 -23.44
C PRO A 460 4.02 -16.87 -22.69
N ASN A 461 4.35 -16.95 -21.41
CA ASN A 461 4.15 -18.12 -20.55
C ASN A 461 2.98 -17.96 -19.58
N ALA A 462 2.27 -16.83 -19.61
CA ALA A 462 1.10 -16.61 -18.76
C ALA A 462 -0.01 -17.62 -19.11
N ARG A 463 -0.63 -18.20 -18.08
CA ARG A 463 -1.77 -19.12 -18.23
C ARG A 463 -3.03 -18.39 -18.69
N CYS A 464 -3.18 -17.15 -18.22
CA CYS A 464 -4.22 -16.17 -18.45
C CYS A 464 -3.63 -14.79 -18.09
#